data_AF-A0A439DG45-F1
#
_entry.id   AF-A0A439DG45-F1
#
_cell.length_a   1.000
_cell.length_b   1.000
_cell.length_c   1.000
_cell.angle_alpha   90.00
_cell.angle_beta   90.00
_cell.angle_gamma   90.00
#
_symmetry.space_group_name_H-M   'P 1'
#
loop_
_entity.id
_entity.type
_entity.pdbx_description
1 polymer ?
#
loop_
_entity_poly.entity_id
_entity_poly.type
_entity_poly.pdbx_seq_one_letter_code
_entity_poly.pdbx_strand_id
1 'polypeptide(L)'
;MTAPLLFCTAGEAKPIVYKVVGVKLQGVDESLFYLVESRAGPQDGARPFKKELAEGEILETDFIGVSESDCQTWALDMQDRHNFIEQDLIGPGVEIGDEGIFPKDTGKWYDFRINYRDADLLTSSLSFGAFDVVYPVYFGRKEELTDERGIFDVSRAEKLSIGEDA
;
A
#
# COMPACT_ATOMS: atom_id res chain seq x y z
N MET A 1 -6.39 10.27 11.14
CA MET A 1 -5.43 9.20 10.78
C MET A 1 -5.69 8.87 9.33
N THR A 2 -4.67 8.94 8.48
CA THR A 2 -4.75 8.51 7.08
C THR A 2 -4.62 6.99 6.99
N ALA A 3 -5.05 6.38 5.89
CA ALA A 3 -4.77 4.97 5.62
C ALA A 3 -4.71 4.69 4.11
N PRO A 4 -3.90 3.72 3.66
CA PRO A 4 -3.93 3.23 2.29
C PRO A 4 -5.30 2.62 1.92
N LEU A 5 -5.67 2.75 0.64
CA LEU A 5 -6.89 2.15 0.09
C LEU A 5 -6.64 0.68 -0.29
N LEU A 6 -7.59 -0.19 0.05
CA LEU A 6 -7.62 -1.60 -0.34
C LEU A 6 -8.73 -1.83 -1.35
N PHE A 7 -8.34 -2.18 -2.58
CA PHE A 7 -9.25 -2.57 -3.65
C PHE A 7 -9.27 -4.10 -3.78
N CYS A 8 -10.44 -4.66 -4.07
CA CYS A 8 -10.56 -6.03 -4.54
C CYS A 8 -10.96 -6.00 -6.02
N THR A 9 -10.01 -6.28 -6.90
CA THR A 9 -10.23 -6.30 -8.36
C THR A 9 -10.41 -7.69 -8.93
N ALA A 10 -9.97 -8.72 -8.21
CA ALA A 10 -10.06 -10.12 -8.63
C ALA A 10 -11.15 -10.86 -7.83
N GLY A 11 -12.09 -11.50 -8.53
CA GLY A 11 -13.21 -12.20 -7.89
C GLY A 11 -12.75 -13.36 -6.99
N GLU A 12 -11.70 -14.05 -7.40
CA GLU A 12 -11.04 -15.12 -6.67
C GLU A 12 -10.34 -14.66 -5.39
N ALA A 13 -10.06 -13.36 -5.24
CA ALA A 13 -9.44 -12.81 -4.04
C ALA A 13 -10.46 -12.50 -2.93
N LYS A 14 -11.76 -12.42 -3.24
CA LYS A 14 -12.82 -12.12 -2.25
C LYS A 14 -12.72 -12.96 -0.96
N PRO A 15 -12.48 -14.29 -1.02
CA PRO A 15 -12.41 -15.11 0.18
C PRO A 15 -11.25 -14.78 1.12
N ILE A 16 -10.27 -13.97 0.72
CA ILE A 16 -9.14 -13.59 1.57
C ILE A 16 -9.15 -12.12 1.99
N VAL A 17 -10.06 -11.29 1.46
CA VAL A 17 -10.08 -9.84 1.75
C VAL A 17 -10.24 -9.55 3.24
N TYR A 18 -11.06 -10.33 3.95
CA TYR A 18 -11.23 -10.19 5.41
C TYR A 18 -9.91 -10.34 6.17
N LYS A 19 -8.98 -11.18 5.67
CA LYS A 19 -7.64 -11.34 6.26
C LYS A 19 -6.75 -10.15 5.98
N VAL A 20 -6.85 -9.57 4.78
CA VAL A 20 -6.03 -8.42 4.36
C VAL A 20 -6.49 -7.15 5.08
N VAL A 21 -7.79 -6.87 5.09
CA VAL A 21 -8.33 -5.75 5.87
C VAL A 21 -8.15 -5.97 7.38
N GLY A 22 -8.04 -7.23 7.84
CA GLY A 22 -7.71 -7.54 9.22
C GLY A 22 -6.26 -7.26 9.62
N VAL A 23 -5.38 -6.90 8.69
CA VAL A 23 -3.99 -6.49 9.00
C VAL A 23 -4.03 -5.17 9.76
N LYS A 24 -3.38 -5.15 10.93
CA LYS A 24 -3.27 -3.99 11.81
C LYS A 24 -1.82 -3.54 11.89
N LEU A 25 -1.62 -2.24 12.03
CA LEU A 25 -0.31 -1.70 12.37
C LEU A 25 0.05 -2.14 13.80
N GLN A 26 1.31 -2.52 14.03
CA GLN A 26 1.76 -2.94 15.36
C GLN A 26 1.47 -1.85 16.40
N GLY A 27 0.75 -2.21 17.47
CA GLY A 27 0.37 -1.27 18.54
C GLY A 27 -0.90 -0.46 18.27
N VAL A 28 -1.60 -0.70 17.16
CA VAL A 28 -2.87 -0.06 16.80
C VAL A 28 -3.98 -1.11 16.70
N ASP A 29 -5.16 -0.81 17.23
CA ASP A 29 -6.31 -1.75 17.19
C ASP A 29 -7.18 -1.58 15.92
N GLU A 30 -6.89 -0.57 15.11
CA GLU A 30 -7.52 -0.33 13.81
C GLU A 30 -6.76 -1.01 12.67
N SER A 31 -7.49 -1.33 11.60
CA SER A 31 -6.88 -1.80 10.36
C SER A 31 -5.95 -0.76 9.74
N LEU A 32 -4.92 -1.29 9.10
CA LEU A 32 -4.02 -0.56 8.24
C LEU A 32 -4.74 0.01 7.00
N PHE A 33 -5.85 -0.59 6.56
CA PHE A 33 -6.45 -0.31 5.27
C PHE A 33 -7.85 0.29 5.36
N TYR A 34 -8.17 1.10 4.35
CA TYR A 34 -9.53 1.50 4.00
C TYR A 34 -10.06 0.63 2.87
N LEU A 35 -11.02 -0.23 3.15
CA LEU A 35 -11.65 -1.12 2.16
C LEU A 35 -12.58 -0.34 1.23
N VAL A 36 -12.31 -0.42 -0.06
CA VAL A 36 -13.08 0.26 -1.11
C VAL A 36 -14.09 -0.70 -1.74
N GLU A 37 -15.36 -0.46 -1.44
CA GLU A 37 -16.48 -1.27 -1.95
C GLU A 37 -17.20 -0.59 -3.13
N SER A 38 -17.31 0.75 -3.15
CA SER A 38 -18.09 1.45 -4.17
C SER A 38 -17.34 2.59 -4.86
N ARG A 39 -17.58 2.73 -6.16
CA ARG A 39 -17.07 3.84 -6.99
C ARG A 39 -17.63 5.20 -6.58
N ALA A 40 -18.78 5.23 -5.89
CA ALA A 40 -19.35 6.48 -5.39
C ALA A 40 -18.45 7.14 -4.33
N GLY A 41 -17.64 6.34 -3.62
CA GLY A 41 -16.83 6.81 -2.50
C GLY A 41 -17.65 7.32 -1.32
N PRO A 42 -16.97 7.78 -0.26
CA PRO A 42 -17.61 8.45 0.86
C PRO A 42 -18.15 9.81 0.40
N GLN A 43 -19.33 10.17 0.89
CA GLN A 43 -19.89 11.50 0.68
C GLN A 43 -19.23 12.51 1.62
N ASP A 44 -19.27 13.80 1.29
CA ASP A 44 -18.71 14.85 2.16
C ASP A 44 -19.35 14.82 3.56
N GLY A 45 -18.51 14.74 4.59
CA GLY A 45 -18.94 14.62 5.99
C GLY A 45 -19.43 13.23 6.41
N ALA A 46 -19.40 12.23 5.52
CA ALA A 46 -19.66 10.83 5.88
C ALA A 46 -18.46 10.22 6.62
N ARG A 47 -18.69 9.05 7.24
CA ARG A 47 -17.59 8.29 7.85
C ARG A 47 -16.59 7.84 6.78
N PRO A 48 -15.30 7.68 7.13
CA PRO A 48 -14.32 7.05 6.27
C PRO A 48 -14.76 5.64 5.82
N PHE A 49 -14.04 5.08 4.85
CA PHE A 49 -14.23 3.71 4.39
C PHE A 49 -14.19 2.69 5.54
N LYS A 50 -14.78 1.51 5.30
CA LYS A 50 -14.72 0.41 6.25
C LYS A 50 -13.26 0.01 6.50
N LYS A 51 -12.98 -0.32 7.75
CA LYS A 51 -11.68 -0.84 8.22
C LYS A 51 -11.77 -2.29 8.70
N GLU A 52 -12.91 -2.94 8.49
CA GLU A 52 -13.12 -4.31 8.92
C GLU A 52 -14.09 -5.01 7.98
N LEU A 53 -13.95 -6.33 7.90
CA LEU A 53 -14.84 -7.23 7.18
C LEU A 53 -14.85 -8.53 7.98
N ALA A 54 -16.02 -9.05 8.32
CA ALA A 54 -16.11 -10.27 9.11
C ALA A 54 -15.74 -11.51 8.27
N GLU A 55 -15.26 -12.56 8.93
CA GLU A 55 -15.04 -13.85 8.26
C GLU A 55 -16.37 -14.40 7.73
N GLY A 56 -16.42 -14.68 6.43
CA GLY A 56 -17.63 -15.15 5.74
C GLY A 56 -18.60 -14.03 5.32
N GLU A 57 -18.32 -12.77 5.63
CA GLU A 57 -19.07 -11.64 5.06
C GLU A 57 -18.84 -11.57 3.55
N ILE A 58 -19.93 -11.40 2.79
CA ILE A 58 -19.85 -11.29 1.34
C ILE A 58 -19.35 -9.89 0.99
N LEU A 59 -18.18 -9.83 0.36
CA LEU A 59 -17.69 -8.59 -0.24
C LEU A 59 -18.41 -8.30 -1.55
N GLU A 60 -19.29 -7.32 -1.52
CA GLU A 60 -19.84 -6.66 -2.71
C GLU A 60 -18.95 -5.47 -3.05
N THR A 61 -18.41 -5.45 -4.27
CA THR A 61 -17.54 -4.35 -4.71
C THR A 61 -17.68 -4.07 -6.20
N ASP A 62 -17.74 -2.78 -6.53
CA ASP A 62 -17.80 -2.24 -7.90
C ASP A 62 -16.46 -2.37 -8.65
N PHE A 63 -15.43 -2.88 -7.98
CA PHE A 63 -14.06 -2.93 -8.47
C PHE A 63 -13.65 -4.29 -9.06
N ILE A 64 -14.50 -5.32 -8.99
CA ILE A 64 -14.20 -6.60 -9.66
C ILE A 64 -14.05 -6.40 -11.17
N GLY A 65 -12.95 -6.89 -11.73
CA GLY A 65 -12.60 -6.79 -13.14
C GLY A 65 -12.11 -5.40 -13.57
N VAL A 66 -11.98 -4.46 -12.64
CA VAL A 66 -11.48 -3.11 -12.92
C VAL A 66 -9.95 -3.14 -13.03
N SER A 67 -9.43 -2.38 -13.98
CA SER A 67 -7.98 -2.29 -14.21
C SER A 67 -7.28 -1.55 -13.09
N GLU A 68 -5.99 -1.84 -12.88
CA GLU A 68 -5.16 -1.12 -11.91
C GLU A 68 -5.11 0.39 -12.20
N SER A 69 -5.01 0.77 -13.47
CA SER A 69 -5.00 2.19 -13.90
C SER A 69 -6.31 2.91 -13.57
N ASP A 70 -7.45 2.23 -13.66
CA ASP A 70 -8.74 2.83 -13.30
C ASP A 70 -8.86 2.99 -11.78
N CYS A 71 -8.44 1.99 -11.00
CA CYS A 71 -8.37 2.08 -9.54
C CYS A 71 -7.46 3.24 -9.10
N GLN A 72 -6.30 3.38 -9.75
CA GLN A 72 -5.35 4.45 -9.50
C GLN A 72 -5.93 5.83 -9.80
N THR A 73 -6.56 5.99 -10.98
CA THR A 73 -7.20 7.26 -11.38
C THR A 73 -8.29 7.64 -10.38
N TRP A 74 -9.11 6.68 -9.96
CA TRP A 74 -10.14 6.89 -8.96
C TRP A 74 -9.53 7.24 -7.58
N ALA A 75 -8.46 6.56 -7.17
CA ALA A 75 -7.80 6.82 -5.89
C ALA A 75 -7.24 8.25 -5.82
N LEU A 76 -6.61 8.73 -6.90
CA LEU A 76 -6.10 10.11 -7.00
C LEU A 76 -7.22 11.14 -6.86
N ASP A 77 -8.35 10.93 -7.55
CA ASP A 77 -9.51 11.81 -7.47
C ASP A 77 -10.16 11.80 -6.08
N MET A 78 -10.10 10.68 -5.36
CA MET A 78 -10.53 10.60 -3.96
C MET A 78 -9.56 11.28 -3.00
N GLN A 79 -8.25 11.15 -3.24
CA GLN A 79 -7.20 11.80 -2.44
C GLN A 79 -7.32 13.33 -2.49
N ASP A 80 -7.64 13.92 -3.65
CA ASP A 80 -7.87 15.36 -3.80
C ASP A 80 -9.08 15.85 -2.98
N ARG A 81 -10.09 14.99 -2.83
CA ARG A 81 -11.34 15.31 -2.13
C ARG A 81 -11.31 14.99 -0.64
N HIS A 82 -10.44 14.07 -0.21
CA HIS A 82 -10.47 13.52 1.15
C HIS A 82 -9.08 13.41 1.78
N ASN A 83 -8.87 14.17 2.87
CA ASN A 83 -7.60 14.25 3.59
C ASN A 83 -7.30 13.05 4.52
N PHE A 84 -8.20 12.07 4.63
CA PHE A 84 -7.98 10.85 5.40
C PHE A 84 -7.42 9.71 4.54
N ILE A 85 -7.21 9.91 3.25
CA ILE A 85 -6.56 8.91 2.39
C ILE A 85 -5.07 9.19 2.41
N GLU A 86 -4.26 8.14 2.58
CA GLU A 86 -2.79 8.25 2.61
C GLU A 86 -2.27 8.88 1.31
N GLN A 87 -1.49 9.95 1.42
CA GLN A 87 -0.99 10.76 0.30
C GLN A 87 0.48 10.45 0.00
N ASP A 88 1.23 9.97 0.99
CA ASP A 88 2.70 9.91 0.94
C ASP A 88 3.25 8.64 0.25
N LEU A 89 2.38 7.74 -0.20
CA LEU A 89 2.77 6.61 -1.05
C LEU A 89 3.15 7.04 -2.49
N ILE A 90 3.07 8.33 -2.79
CA ILE A 90 3.41 8.93 -4.10
C ILE A 90 4.44 10.06 -3.87
N GLY A 91 5.72 9.73 -3.79
CA GLY A 91 6.79 10.70 -3.51
C GLY A 91 7.35 11.41 -4.76
N PRO A 92 7.72 12.71 -4.70
CA PRO A 92 8.29 13.49 -5.80
C PRO A 92 9.73 13.12 -6.21
N GLY A 93 10.28 11.99 -5.75
CA GLY A 93 11.70 11.67 -5.86
C GLY A 93 12.54 12.48 -4.86
N VAL A 94 13.37 11.79 -4.08
CA VAL A 94 14.27 12.35 -3.07
C VAL A 94 15.70 12.05 -3.48
N GLU A 95 16.54 13.07 -3.59
CA GLU A 95 17.97 12.89 -3.86
C GLU A 95 18.70 12.39 -2.60
N ILE A 96 19.38 11.25 -2.71
CA ILE A 96 20.08 10.58 -1.62
C ILE A 96 21.57 10.45 -2.00
N GLY A 97 22.38 11.39 -1.53
CA GLY A 97 23.84 11.37 -1.66
C GLY A 97 24.35 10.97 -3.05
N ASP A 98 25.31 10.05 -3.07
CA ASP A 98 25.87 9.48 -4.32
C ASP A 98 24.97 8.40 -4.94
N GLU A 99 23.85 8.04 -4.31
CA GLU A 99 22.93 6.99 -4.76
C GLU A 99 21.87 7.50 -5.76
N GLY A 100 21.69 8.81 -5.83
CA GLY A 100 20.80 9.48 -6.79
C GLY A 100 19.37 9.68 -6.28
N ILE A 101 18.41 9.87 -7.19
CA ILE A 101 17.02 10.22 -6.85
C ILE A 101 16.19 8.95 -6.67
N PHE A 102 15.46 8.88 -5.55
CA PHE A 102 14.55 7.79 -5.23
C PHE A 102 13.12 8.25 -4.88
N PRO A 103 12.10 7.61 -5.47
CA PRO A 103 12.24 6.59 -6.50
C PRO A 103 12.61 7.24 -7.85
N LYS A 104 13.30 6.51 -8.73
CA LYS A 104 14.00 7.08 -9.92
C LYS A 104 13.09 7.82 -10.90
N ASP A 105 11.84 7.36 -11.00
CA ASP A 105 10.80 7.96 -11.83
C ASP A 105 9.85 8.77 -10.95
N THR A 106 10.09 10.08 -10.89
CA THR A 106 9.25 11.00 -10.13
C THR A 106 7.83 11.07 -10.69
N GLY A 107 6.83 11.18 -9.82
CA GLY A 107 5.42 11.35 -10.23
C GLY A 107 4.78 10.09 -10.79
N LYS A 108 5.36 8.91 -10.55
CA LYS A 108 4.76 7.61 -10.86
C LYS A 108 4.39 6.87 -9.58
N TRP A 109 3.37 6.03 -9.70
CA TRP A 109 3.07 5.05 -8.67
C TRP A 109 4.07 3.90 -8.76
N TYR A 110 4.48 3.41 -7.61
CA TYR A 110 5.31 2.23 -7.49
C TYR A 110 4.47 1.08 -6.98
N ASP A 111 4.35 0.05 -7.80
CA ASP A 111 3.67 -1.17 -7.45
C ASP A 111 4.62 -2.07 -6.65
N PHE A 112 4.14 -2.64 -5.56
CA PHE A 112 4.79 -3.77 -4.91
C PHE A 112 3.77 -4.88 -4.80
N ARG A 113 4.05 -6.02 -5.43
CA ARG A 113 3.31 -7.25 -5.14
C ARG A 113 3.97 -7.91 -3.94
N ILE A 114 3.29 -7.92 -2.81
CA ILE A 114 3.82 -8.43 -1.54
C ILE A 114 2.97 -9.57 -1.00
N ASN A 115 3.49 -10.27 0.01
CA ASN A 115 2.65 -11.04 0.90
C ASN A 115 1.84 -10.08 1.78
N TYR A 116 0.52 -10.28 1.86
CA TYR A 116 -0.35 -9.38 2.64
C TYR A 116 0.03 -9.29 4.12
N ARG A 117 0.73 -10.30 4.65
CA ARG A 117 1.22 -10.32 6.03
C ARG A 117 2.35 -9.35 6.31
N ASP A 118 3.05 -8.90 5.26
CA ASP A 118 4.15 -7.96 5.39
C ASP A 118 3.71 -6.51 5.08
N ALA A 119 2.41 -6.28 4.92
CA ALA A 119 1.91 -4.96 4.54
C ALA A 119 2.08 -3.92 5.66
N ASP A 120 1.99 -4.34 6.91
CA ASP A 120 2.29 -3.49 8.06
C ASP A 120 3.76 -3.07 8.07
N LEU A 121 4.66 -4.01 7.78
CA LEU A 121 6.09 -3.75 7.71
C LEU A 121 6.41 -2.79 6.56
N LEU A 122 5.94 -3.08 5.35
CA LEU A 122 6.12 -2.20 4.18
C LEU A 122 5.63 -0.78 4.47
N THR A 123 4.41 -0.65 5.03
CA THR A 123 3.84 0.66 5.34
C THR A 123 4.65 1.36 6.42
N SER A 124 5.06 0.64 7.46
CA SER A 124 5.88 1.21 8.54
C SER A 124 7.23 1.72 8.04
N SER A 125 7.93 0.93 7.21
CA SER A 125 9.23 1.29 6.67
C SER A 125 9.11 2.51 5.76
N LEU A 126 8.12 2.56 4.87
CA LEU A 126 7.95 3.69 3.94
C LEU A 126 7.42 4.97 4.61
N SER A 127 6.61 4.86 5.68
CA SER A 127 6.04 6.01 6.38
C SER A 127 6.93 6.56 7.50
N PHE A 128 7.70 5.72 8.18
CA PHE A 128 8.46 6.11 9.38
C PHE A 128 9.96 5.88 9.27
N GLY A 129 10.43 5.11 8.30
CA GLY A 129 11.85 4.89 8.08
C GLY A 129 12.54 6.11 7.48
N ALA A 130 13.84 6.24 7.78
CA ALA A 130 14.65 7.31 7.20
C ALA A 130 14.78 7.09 5.68
N PHE A 131 14.46 8.12 4.88
CA PHE A 131 14.42 7.99 3.43
C PHE A 131 15.76 7.56 2.83
N ASP A 132 16.88 8.07 3.35
CA ASP A 132 18.25 7.72 2.96
C ASP A 132 18.64 6.27 3.28
N VAL A 133 17.83 5.56 4.07
CA VAL A 133 18.03 4.15 4.42
C VAL A 133 17.04 3.26 3.68
N VAL A 134 15.75 3.59 3.75
CA VAL A 134 14.68 2.73 3.23
C VAL A 134 14.57 2.82 1.72
N TYR A 135 14.62 4.01 1.15
CA TYR A 135 14.28 4.19 -0.27
C TYR A 135 15.30 3.51 -1.21
N PRO A 136 16.61 3.55 -0.95
CA PRO A 136 17.56 2.81 -1.76
C PRO A 136 17.34 1.30 -1.77
N VAL A 137 16.90 0.73 -0.65
CA VAL A 137 16.63 -0.70 -0.57
C VAL A 137 15.32 -1.03 -1.30
N TYR A 138 14.23 -0.35 -0.96
CA TYR A 138 12.90 -0.68 -1.49
C TYR A 138 12.76 -0.33 -2.97
N PHE A 139 13.32 0.79 -3.44
CA PHE A 139 13.20 1.22 -4.82
C PHE A 139 14.47 0.96 -5.65
N GLY A 140 15.65 1.00 -5.05
CA GLY A 140 16.92 0.78 -5.76
C GLY A 140 17.30 -0.69 -5.91
N ARG A 141 16.80 -1.56 -5.05
CA ARG A 141 17.02 -3.01 -5.10
C ARG A 141 15.74 -3.80 -5.37
N LYS A 142 14.70 -3.15 -5.90
CA LYS A 142 13.39 -3.77 -6.17
C LYS A 142 13.55 -5.06 -6.99
N GLU A 143 14.32 -5.03 -8.07
CA GLU A 143 14.53 -6.21 -8.93
C GLU A 143 15.28 -7.34 -8.21
N GLU A 144 16.23 -7.03 -7.34
CA GLU A 144 16.98 -8.03 -6.56
C GLU A 144 16.13 -8.69 -5.47
N LEU A 145 15.19 -7.93 -4.90
CA LEU A 145 14.33 -8.35 -3.80
C LEU A 145 12.99 -8.90 -4.27
N THR A 146 12.79 -9.02 -5.58
CA THR A 146 11.58 -9.59 -6.18
C THR A 146 11.86 -11.02 -6.66
N ASP A 147 11.04 -11.97 -6.23
CA ASP A 147 11.16 -13.36 -6.65
C ASP A 147 10.69 -13.60 -8.10
N GLU A 148 10.88 -14.82 -8.59
CA GLU A 148 10.48 -15.22 -9.96
C GLU A 148 8.96 -15.12 -10.23
N ARG A 149 8.14 -14.97 -9.19
CA ARG A 149 6.68 -14.78 -9.26
C ARG A 149 6.29 -13.31 -9.19
N GLY A 150 7.27 -12.41 -9.12
CA GLY A 150 7.06 -10.98 -8.97
C GLY A 150 6.73 -10.56 -7.54
N ILE A 151 6.96 -11.40 -6.51
CA ILE A 151 6.67 -11.08 -5.11
C ILE A 151 7.91 -10.44 -4.48
N PHE A 152 7.76 -9.20 -3.98
CA PHE A 152 8.79 -8.46 -3.28
C PHE A 152 8.93 -8.93 -1.82
N ASP A 153 10.14 -9.26 -1.39
CA ASP A 153 10.47 -9.73 -0.04
C ASP A 153 10.70 -8.54 0.91
N VAL A 154 9.59 -8.07 1.50
CA VAL A 154 9.59 -6.94 2.45
C VAL A 154 10.45 -7.25 3.68
N SER A 155 10.41 -8.49 4.18
CA SER A 155 11.19 -8.88 5.37
C SER A 155 12.69 -8.76 5.12
N ARG A 156 13.16 -9.20 3.93
CA ARG A 156 14.56 -9.05 3.54
C ARG A 156 14.93 -7.58 3.28
N ALA A 157 14.03 -6.82 2.66
CA ALA A 157 14.23 -5.38 2.48
C ALA A 157 14.42 -4.64 3.81
N GLU A 158 13.62 -5.00 4.83
CA GLU A 158 13.75 -4.41 6.16
C GLU A 158 15.11 -4.74 6.80
N LYS A 159 15.51 -6.02 6.81
CA LYS A 159 16.80 -6.45 7.38
C LYS A 159 17.99 -5.75 6.75
N LEU A 160 17.93 -5.56 5.43
CA LEU A 160 18.93 -4.80 4.69
C LEU A 160 18.93 -3.32 5.10
N SER A 161 17.75 -2.73 5.31
CA SER A 161 17.61 -1.34 5.75
C SER A 161 18.20 -1.12 7.15
N ILE A 162 18.05 -2.08 8.06
CA ILE A 162 18.62 -1.98 9.42
C ILE A 162 20.06 -2.53 9.54
N GLY A 163 20.66 -2.99 8.44
CA GLY A 163 22.04 -3.47 8.40
C GLY A 163 22.27 -4.87 8.98
N GLU A 164 21.23 -5.69 9.12
CA GLU A 164 21.33 -7.05 9.67
C GLU A 164 21.77 -8.11 8.64
N ASP A 165 21.62 -7.82 7.34
CA ASP A 165 21.97 -8.72 6.22
C ASP A 165 23.04 -8.11 5.27
N ALA A 166 23.93 -7.25 5.78
CA ALA A 166 25.00 -6.57 5.01
C ALA A 166 26.27 -7.43 4.85
#